data_AF-A0A1I2G8E3-F1
#
_entry.id   AF-A0A1I2G8E3-F1
#
_cell.length_a   1.000
_cell.length_b   1.000
_cell.length_c   1.000
_cell.angle_alpha   90.00
_cell.angle_beta   90.00
_cell.angle_gamma   90.00
#
_symmetry.space_group_name_H-M   'P 1'
#
loop_
_entity.id
_entity.type
_entity.pdbx_description
1 polymer ?
#
loop_
_entity_poly.entity_id
_entity_poly.type
_entity_poly.pdbx_seq_one_letter_code
_entity_poly.pdbx_strand_id
1 'polypeptide(L)'
;MFETIMNLVQQQAGPSVVNNPAIPNDQNDTVLQTVTGSILNGLGQQAQGGGLGSLLGMVTGQGSQITDHPATQGVQQTVQQDLMSKLGISPQVAMSVAGSLVPMVLSKLMHKANDPTDSSVDAGSLLSSLGGQGGGLGGMLGGLFGGK
;
A
#
# COMPACT_ATOMS: atom_id res chain seq x y z
N MET A 1 1.75 10.60 4.72
CA MET A 1 1.62 9.17 4.37
C MET A 1 2.02 8.85 2.95
N PHE A 2 1.50 9.54 1.93
CA PHE A 2 1.94 9.32 0.54
C PHE A 2 3.46 9.40 0.40
N GLU A 3 4.08 10.46 0.91
CA GLU A 3 5.53 10.64 0.87
C GLU A 3 6.28 9.53 1.59
N THR A 4 5.75 9.04 2.72
CA THR A 4 6.36 7.92 3.45
C THR A 4 6.37 6.65 2.61
N ILE A 5 5.23 6.31 1.99
CA ILE A 5 5.13 5.13 1.13
C ILE A 5 5.97 5.33 -0.12
N MET A 6 6.00 6.54 -0.70
CA MET A 6 6.86 6.89 -1.82
C MET A 6 8.34 6.62 -1.49
N ASN A 7 8.81 7.10 -0.33
CA ASN A 7 10.17 6.88 0.11
C ASN A 7 10.47 5.38 0.30
N LEU A 8 9.53 4.61 0.85
CA LEU A 8 9.68 3.16 0.97
C LEU A 8 9.72 2.47 -0.39
N VAL A 9 8.84 2.85 -1.31
CA VAL A 9 8.78 2.33 -2.68
C VAL A 9 10.09 2.64 -3.40
N GLN A 10 10.56 3.89 -3.38
CA GLN A 10 11.83 4.31 -3.97
C GLN A 10 13.02 3.51 -3.44
N GLN A 11 13.08 3.29 -2.12
CA GLN A 11 14.13 2.48 -1.50
C GLN A 11 14.12 1.02 -1.96
N GLN A 12 12.97 0.47 -2.37
CA GLN A 12 12.82 -0.93 -2.77
C GLN A 12 12.73 -1.14 -4.28
N ALA A 13 12.42 -0.09 -5.04
CA ALA A 13 12.16 -0.14 -6.46
C ALA A 13 13.40 -0.34 -7.34
N GLY A 14 14.60 -0.23 -6.78
CA GLY A 14 15.88 -0.35 -7.51
C GLY A 14 15.90 -1.50 -8.54
N PRO A 15 15.87 -2.77 -8.12
CA PRO A 15 15.91 -3.89 -9.06
C PRO A 15 14.61 -4.07 -9.85
N SER A 16 13.45 -3.79 -9.27
CA SER A 16 12.14 -4.14 -9.84
C SER A 16 11.58 -3.10 -10.84
N VAL A 17 12.00 -1.84 -10.72
CA VAL A 17 11.52 -0.72 -11.55
C VAL A 17 12.71 -0.03 -12.22
N VAL A 18 13.70 0.44 -11.45
CA VAL A 18 14.80 1.25 -11.99
C VAL A 18 15.73 0.45 -12.90
N ASN A 19 16.01 -0.81 -12.54
CA ASN A 19 16.84 -1.72 -13.32
C ASN A 19 16.03 -2.66 -14.23
N ASN A 20 14.73 -2.40 -14.40
CA ASN A 20 13.85 -3.28 -15.17
C ASN A 20 13.80 -2.84 -16.65
N PRO A 21 14.35 -3.62 -17.60
CA PRO A 21 14.39 -3.23 -19.00
C PRO A 21 13.00 -3.13 -19.65
N ALA A 22 11.97 -3.69 -19.02
CA ALA A 22 10.59 -3.59 -19.51
C ALA A 22 9.88 -2.30 -19.07
N ILE A 23 10.52 -1.48 -18.23
CA ILE A 23 10.02 -0.17 -17.80
C ILE A 23 10.96 0.88 -18.38
N PRO A 24 10.47 1.81 -19.22
CA PRO A 24 11.28 2.92 -19.71
C PRO A 24 11.80 3.75 -18.52
N ASN A 25 13.09 4.11 -18.54
CA ASN A 25 13.68 4.88 -17.44
C ASN A 25 12.96 6.22 -17.20
N ASP A 26 12.45 6.84 -18.28
CA ASP A 26 11.67 8.08 -18.22
C ASP A 26 10.29 7.90 -17.55
N GLN A 27 9.82 6.65 -17.42
CA GLN A 27 8.59 6.29 -16.73
C GLN A 27 8.85 5.87 -15.27
N ASN A 28 10.11 5.76 -14.82
CA ASN A 28 10.42 5.28 -13.47
C ASN A 28 9.70 6.10 -12.39
N ASP A 29 9.78 7.44 -12.47
CA ASP A 29 9.08 8.31 -11.51
C ASP A 29 7.56 8.12 -11.54
N THR A 30 6.98 8.01 -12.73
CA THR A 30 5.53 7.77 -12.91
C THR A 30 5.13 6.41 -12.36
N VAL A 31 5.95 5.38 -12.55
CA VAL A 31 5.76 4.03 -11.98
C VAL A 31 5.80 4.10 -10.46
N LEU A 32 6.80 4.76 -9.89
CA LEU A 32 6.94 4.91 -8.44
C LEU A 32 5.72 5.64 -7.83
N GLN A 33 5.27 6.72 -8.47
CA GLN A 33 4.06 7.45 -8.07
C GLN A 33 2.80 6.60 -8.18
N THR A 34 2.67 5.85 -9.28
CA THR A 34 1.54 4.95 -9.49
C THR A 34 1.51 3.86 -8.43
N VAL A 35 2.61 3.11 -8.24
CA VAL A 35 2.73 2.09 -7.20
C VAL A 35 2.40 2.66 -5.83
N THR A 36 2.94 3.83 -5.48
CA THR A 36 2.67 4.50 -4.20
C THR A 36 1.19 4.78 -4.01
N GLY A 37 0.54 5.40 -5.00
CA GLY A 37 -0.89 5.69 -4.96
C GLY A 37 -1.74 4.42 -4.89
N SER A 38 -1.37 3.38 -5.63
CA SER A 38 -2.07 2.09 -5.63
C SER A 38 -1.92 1.36 -4.30
N ILE A 39 -0.74 1.41 -3.67
CA ILE A 39 -0.53 0.84 -2.33
C ILE A 39 -1.43 1.54 -1.32
N LEU A 40 -1.46 2.88 -1.34
CA LEU A 40 -2.35 3.66 -0.48
C LEU A 40 -3.83 3.32 -0.71
N ASN A 41 -4.27 3.26 -1.96
CA ASN A 41 -5.64 2.92 -2.31
C ASN A 41 -6.00 1.51 -1.86
N GLY A 42 -5.13 0.53 -2.11
CA GLY A 42 -5.31 -0.84 -1.66
C GLY A 42 -5.38 -0.93 -0.14
N LEU A 43 -4.51 -0.21 0.57
CA LEU A 43 -4.53 -0.17 2.04
C LEU A 43 -5.79 0.48 2.58
N GLY A 44 -6.29 1.55 1.95
CA GLY A 44 -7.58 2.16 2.30
C GLY A 44 -8.75 1.21 2.11
N GLN A 45 -8.75 0.41 1.04
CA GLN A 45 -9.76 -0.64 0.83
C GLN A 45 -9.67 -1.74 1.89
N GLN A 46 -8.44 -2.18 2.23
CA GLN A 46 -8.22 -3.21 3.24
C GLN A 46 -8.50 -2.72 4.66
N ALA A 47 -8.29 -1.44 4.95
CA ALA A 47 -8.64 -0.82 6.22
C ALA A 47 -10.16 -0.86 6.46
N GLN A 48 -10.96 -0.55 5.44
CA GLN A 48 -12.42 -0.66 5.50
C GLN A 48 -12.89 -2.09 5.75
N GLY A 49 -12.16 -3.09 5.24
CA GLY A 49 -12.43 -4.52 5.46
C GLY A 49 -11.84 -5.11 6.74
N GLY A 50 -11.15 -4.33 7.59
CA GLY A 50 -10.46 -4.81 8.79
C GLY A 50 -9.14 -5.56 8.53
N GLY A 51 -8.74 -5.72 7.27
CA GLY A 51 -7.51 -6.41 6.86
C GLY A 51 -6.23 -5.71 7.34
N LEU A 52 -6.26 -4.39 7.53
CA LEU A 52 -5.11 -3.62 8.01
C LEU A 52 -4.76 -3.94 9.47
N GLY A 53 -5.77 -4.10 10.33
CA GLY A 53 -5.57 -4.47 11.74
C GLY A 53 -5.03 -5.90 11.88
N SER A 54 -5.53 -6.83 11.06
CA SER A 54 -5.02 -8.20 10.99
C SER A 54 -3.56 -8.24 10.51
N LEU A 55 -3.20 -7.45 9.48
CA LEU A 55 -1.81 -7.30 9.04
C LEU A 55 -0.90 -6.75 10.13
N LEU A 56 -1.32 -5.70 10.85
CA LEU A 56 -0.54 -5.11 11.94
C LEU A 56 -0.28 -6.16 13.03
N GLY A 57 -1.33 -6.83 13.50
CA GLY A 57 -1.22 -7.91 14.46
C GLY A 57 -0.31 -9.04 13.99
N MET A 58 -0.37 -9.39 12.71
CA MET A 58 0.50 -10.40 12.09
C MET A 58 1.96 -9.99 12.08
N VAL A 59 2.30 -8.74 11.74
CA VAL A 59 3.69 -8.26 11.71
C VAL A 59 4.27 -8.14 13.12
N THR A 60 3.44 -7.80 14.12
CA THR A 60 3.85 -7.84 15.53
C THR A 60 3.94 -9.27 16.08
N GLY A 61 3.28 -10.22 15.42
CA GLY A 61 3.28 -11.64 15.73
C GLY A 61 4.47 -12.35 15.10
N GLN A 62 5.24 -13.07 15.91
CA GLN A 62 6.41 -13.79 15.46
C GLN A 62 6.00 -15.07 14.70
N GLY A 63 5.61 -14.99 13.41
CA GLY A 63 5.47 -16.21 12.62
C GLY A 63 4.63 -16.26 11.35
N SER A 64 4.27 -15.15 10.68
CA SER A 64 3.54 -15.28 9.42
C SER A 64 4.03 -14.36 8.31
N GLN A 65 4.13 -14.93 7.11
CA GLN A 65 4.57 -14.26 5.91
C GLN A 65 3.50 -13.25 5.49
N ILE A 66 3.81 -11.95 5.61
CA ILE A 66 2.91 -10.86 5.20
C ILE A 66 2.44 -11.03 3.74
N THR A 67 3.24 -11.68 2.90
CA THR A 67 2.95 -11.99 1.50
C THR A 67 1.67 -12.81 1.31
N ASP A 68 1.38 -13.74 2.22
CA ASP A 68 0.21 -14.63 2.11
C ASP A 68 -1.06 -13.99 2.67
N HIS A 69 -0.95 -12.82 3.30
CA HIS A 69 -2.09 -12.16 3.93
C HIS A 69 -3.07 -11.61 2.87
N PRO A 70 -4.39 -11.81 3.04
CA PRO A 70 -5.41 -11.33 2.09
C PRO A 70 -5.30 -9.84 1.76
N ALA A 71 -4.95 -9.03 2.76
CA ALA A 71 -4.75 -7.60 2.54
C ALA A 71 -3.50 -7.27 1.68
N THR A 72 -2.41 -8.02 1.81
CA THR A 72 -1.26 -7.88 0.90
C THR A 72 -1.63 -8.28 -0.51
N GLN A 73 -2.38 -9.38 -0.66
CA GLN A 73 -2.88 -9.83 -1.96
C GLN A 73 -3.82 -8.81 -2.62
N GLY A 74 -4.73 -8.21 -1.84
CA GLY A 74 -5.61 -7.16 -2.32
C GLY A 74 -4.84 -5.93 -2.81
N VAL A 75 -3.85 -5.48 -2.03
CA VAL A 75 -2.97 -4.36 -2.44
C VAL A 75 -2.16 -4.72 -3.69
N GLN A 76 -1.63 -5.94 -3.77
CA GLN A 76 -0.90 -6.42 -4.96
C GLN A 76 -1.79 -6.36 -6.21
N GLN A 77 -3.04 -6.81 -6.12
CA GLN A 77 -3.98 -6.74 -7.23
C GLN A 77 -4.27 -5.29 -7.64
N THR A 78 -4.48 -4.38 -6.69
CA THR A 78 -4.68 -2.95 -7.00
C THR A 78 -3.48 -2.35 -7.73
N VAL A 79 -2.27 -2.63 -7.25
CA VAL A 79 -1.02 -2.15 -7.88
C VAL A 79 -0.87 -2.72 -9.29
N GLN A 80 -1.11 -4.01 -9.48
CA GLN A 80 -1.05 -4.64 -10.80
C GLN A 80 -2.03 -3.99 -11.77
N GLN A 81 -3.29 -3.81 -11.36
CA GLN A 81 -4.33 -3.19 -12.18
C GLN A 81 -3.98 -1.74 -12.55
N ASP A 82 -3.45 -0.96 -11.61
CA ASP A 82 -3.08 0.43 -11.87
C ASP A 82 -1.86 0.54 -12.79
N LEU A 83 -0.83 -0.29 -12.62
CA LEU A 83 0.31 -0.31 -13.54
C LEU A 83 -0.11 -0.69 -14.96
N MET A 84 -1.01 -1.67 -15.09
CA MET A 84 -1.55 -2.09 -16.38
C MET A 84 -2.43 -1.01 -17.02
N SER A 85 -3.38 -0.46 -16.28
CA SER A 85 -4.38 0.48 -16.81
C SER A 85 -3.86 1.90 -17.01
N LYS A 86 -3.00 2.39 -16.11
CA LYS A 86 -2.49 3.78 -16.15
C LYS A 86 -1.23 3.92 -16.98
N LEU A 87 -0.35 2.92 -16.94
CA LEU A 87 0.96 2.98 -17.59
C LEU A 87 1.08 2.05 -18.79
N GLY A 88 0.07 1.22 -19.06
CA GLY A 88 0.14 0.24 -20.15
C GLY A 88 1.19 -0.83 -19.92
N ILE A 89 1.63 -1.05 -18.67
CA ILE A 89 2.65 -2.06 -18.35
C ILE A 89 2.05 -3.46 -18.54
N SER A 90 2.84 -4.36 -19.12
CA SER A 90 2.39 -5.73 -19.35
C SER A 90 2.02 -6.43 -18.02
N PRO A 91 1.03 -7.34 -18.02
CA PRO A 91 0.62 -8.06 -16.81
C PRO A 91 1.79 -8.76 -16.10
N GLN A 92 2.73 -9.33 -16.84
CA GLN A 92 3.91 -10.03 -16.32
C GLN A 92 4.83 -9.09 -15.55
N VAL A 93 5.11 -7.91 -16.10
CA VAL A 93 5.95 -6.90 -15.46
C VAL A 93 5.23 -6.31 -14.25
N ALA A 94 3.94 -5.99 -14.38
CA ALA A 94 3.13 -5.49 -13.27
C ALA A 94 3.06 -6.49 -12.10
N MET A 95 2.89 -7.78 -12.40
CA MET A 95 2.95 -8.87 -11.41
C MET A 95 4.32 -8.95 -10.73
N SER A 96 5.42 -8.84 -11.48
CA SER A 96 6.77 -8.86 -10.92
C SER A 96 7.03 -7.66 -10.00
N VAL A 97 6.63 -6.46 -10.42
CA VAL A 97 6.76 -5.22 -9.63
C VAL A 97 5.92 -5.31 -8.36
N ALA A 98 4.63 -5.64 -8.48
CA ALA A 98 3.76 -5.74 -7.31
C ALA A 98 4.16 -6.89 -6.38
N GLY A 99 4.58 -8.03 -6.94
CA GLY A 99 5.03 -9.22 -6.21
C GLY A 99 6.26 -8.95 -5.33
N SER A 100 7.16 -8.09 -5.79
CA SER A 100 8.37 -7.73 -5.06
C SER A 100 8.21 -6.51 -4.16
N LEU A 101 7.58 -5.44 -4.65
CA LEU A 101 7.52 -4.17 -3.93
C LEU A 101 6.43 -4.14 -2.87
N VAL A 102 5.24 -4.68 -3.13
CA VAL A 102 4.13 -4.55 -2.19
C VAL A 102 4.43 -5.24 -0.87
N PRO A 103 4.86 -6.52 -0.81
CA PRO A 103 5.15 -7.17 0.47
C PRO A 103 6.28 -6.45 1.24
N MET A 104 7.31 -5.98 0.54
CA MET A 104 8.44 -5.28 1.19
C MET A 104 8.04 -3.91 1.73
N VAL A 105 7.29 -3.11 0.96
CA VAL A 105 6.82 -1.79 1.38
C VAL A 105 5.83 -1.93 2.54
N LEU A 106 4.88 -2.86 2.46
CA LEU A 106 3.95 -3.13 3.54
C LEU A 106 4.67 -3.61 4.80
N SER A 107 5.61 -4.55 4.66
CA SER A 107 6.41 -5.03 5.80
C SER A 107 7.14 -3.89 6.50
N LYS A 108 7.82 -3.02 5.73
CA LYS A 108 8.53 -1.85 6.28
C LYS A 108 7.57 -0.83 6.88
N LEU A 109 6.43 -0.59 6.25
CA LEU A 109 5.42 0.34 6.76
C LEU A 109 4.87 -0.14 8.11
N MET A 110 4.51 -1.42 8.21
CA MET A 110 4.01 -2.03 9.45
C MET A 110 5.09 -2.14 10.53
N HIS A 111 6.35 -2.38 10.16
CA HIS A 111 7.45 -2.30 11.11
C HIS A 111 7.59 -0.89 11.68
N LYS A 112 7.59 0.14 10.82
CA LYS A 112 7.63 1.55 11.25
C LYS A 112 6.45 1.90 12.15
N ALA A 113 5.24 1.49 11.76
CA ALA A 113 4.00 1.66 12.53
C ALA A 113 4.09 1.20 13.99
N ASN A 114 4.89 0.17 14.24
CA ASN A 114 5.02 -0.51 15.51
C ASN A 114 6.40 -0.26 16.15
N ASP A 115 7.24 0.59 15.55
CA ASP A 115 8.55 0.91 16.07
C ASP A 115 8.43 2.11 17.02
N PRO A 116 8.61 1.92 18.34
CA PRO A 116 8.50 3.01 19.32
C PRO A 116 9.62 4.06 19.17
N THR A 117 10.65 3.79 18.35
CA THR A 117 11.76 4.69 18.08
C THR A 117 11.62 5.45 16.76
N ASP A 118 10.62 5.13 15.93
CA ASP A 118 10.37 5.77 14.64
C ASP A 118 8.99 6.43 14.61
N SER A 119 8.94 7.72 14.94
CA SER A 119 7.71 8.52 14.92
C SER A 119 7.31 9.01 13.52
N SER A 120 7.91 8.49 12.44
CA SER A 120 7.52 8.89 11.07
C SER A 120 6.18 8.29 10.65
N VAL A 121 5.81 7.16 11.25
CA VAL A 121 4.59 6.40 10.98
C VAL A 121 4.21 5.67 12.25
N ASP A 122 3.15 6.10 12.94
CA ASP A 122 2.58 5.35 14.06
C ASP A 122 1.35 4.57 13.63
N ALA A 123 1.06 3.42 14.26
CA ALA A 123 -0.13 2.60 13.97
C ALA A 123 -1.45 3.39 14.02
N GLY A 124 -1.57 4.34 14.96
CA GLY A 124 -2.71 5.25 15.03
C GLY A 124 -2.79 6.16 13.81
N SER A 125 -1.68 6.79 13.42
CA SER A 125 -1.61 7.67 12.24
C SER A 125 -1.88 6.91 10.94
N LEU A 126 -1.45 5.66 10.83
CA LEU A 126 -1.79 4.78 9.71
C LEU A 126 -3.29 4.52 9.68
N LEU A 127 -3.85 4.00 10.76
CA LEU A 127 -5.27 3.69 10.81
C LEU A 127 -6.12 4.93 10.55
N SER A 128 -5.73 6.10 11.07
CA SER A 128 -6.37 7.38 10.75
C SER A 128 -6.20 7.79 9.30
N SER A 129 -5.02 7.62 8.69
CA SER A 129 -4.79 8.02 7.30
C SER A 129 -5.43 7.09 6.27
N LEU A 130 -5.63 5.82 6.61
CA LEU A 130 -6.17 4.79 5.72
C LEU A 130 -7.66 4.52 6.00
N GLY A 131 -8.09 4.60 7.26
CA GLY A 131 -9.46 4.34 7.71
C GLY A 131 -10.22 5.60 8.13
N GLY A 132 -9.54 6.69 8.45
CA GLY A 132 -10.15 7.97 8.84
C GLY A 132 -10.24 8.91 7.64
N GLN A 133 -11.47 9.13 7.17
CA GLN A 133 -11.85 10.33 6.43
C GLN A 133 -11.05 10.58 5.13
N GLY A 134 -11.13 9.64 4.17
CA GLY A 134 -10.49 9.87 2.87
C GLY A 134 -10.86 8.96 1.70
N GLY A 135 -11.53 7.82 1.91
CA GLY A 135 -11.90 6.97 0.78
C GLY A 135 -12.93 5.91 1.16
N GLY A 136 -14.19 6.14 0.78
CA GLY A 136 -15.26 5.14 0.86
C GLY A 136 -16.27 5.37 1.99
N LEU A 137 -17.38 6.01 1.63
CA LEU A 137 -18.73 5.86 2.21
C LEU A 137 -19.00 6.12 3.71
N GLY A 138 -17.99 6.33 4.56
CA GLY A 138 -18.19 6.62 6.00
C GLY A 138 -18.76 8.00 6.31
N GLY A 139 -18.62 8.97 5.40
CA GLY A 139 -19.22 10.30 5.53
C GLY A 139 -20.72 10.34 5.22
N MET A 140 -21.27 9.30 4.59
CA MET A 140 -22.67 9.28 4.17
C MET A 140 -23.60 8.56 5.17
N LEU A 141 -23.08 7.91 6.22
CA LEU A 141 -23.90 7.25 7.24
C LEU A 141 -24.08 8.08 8.52
N GLY A 142 -23.20 9.07 8.76
CA GLY A 142 -23.32 10.00 9.89
C GLY A 142 -24.37 11.11 9.71
N GLY A 143 -24.88 11.31 8.48
CA GLY A 143 -25.87 12.33 8.15
C GLY A 143 -27.34 11.87 8.19
N LEU A 144 -27.61 10.57 8.38
CA LEU A 144 -28.97 10.00 8.24
C LEU A 144 -29.65 9.73 9.59
N PHE A 145 -28.89 9.70 10.69
CA PHE A 145 -29.39 9.41 12.03
C PHE A 145 -29.33 10.61 12.98
N GLY A 146 -28.97 11.78 12.47
CA GLY A 146 -28.86 13.02 13.24
C GLY A 146 -29.69 14.14 12.65
N GLY A 147 -31.02 14.04 12.71
CA GLY A 147 -31.90 15.05 12.14
C GLY A 147 -33.38 14.87 12.44
N LYS A 148 -33.74 15.12 13.71
CA LYS A 148 -35.09 15.34 14.27
C LYS A 148 -36.10 14.18 14.30
#